data_AF-A0A479ZWK9-F1
#
_entry.id   AF-A0A479ZWK9-F1
#
_cell.length_a   1.000
_cell.length_b   1.000
_cell.length_c   1.000
_cell.angle_alpha   90.00
_cell.angle_beta   90.00
_cell.angle_gamma   90.00
#
_symmetry.space_group_name_H-M   'P 1'
#
loop_
_entity.id
_entity.type
_entity.pdbx_description
1 polymer ?
#
loop_
_entity_poly.entity_id
_entity_poly.type
_entity_poly.pdbx_seq_one_letter_code
_entity_poly.pdbx_strand_id
1 'polypeptide(L)'
;MKRLLIVYYSHYGDVNRATQSFTKYLNIPEIEIHWECIKPKADYPYPYKIVASHLLATFSHKWSQVYRGIKNEFAENAILL
;
A
#
# COMPACT_ATOMS: atom_id res chain seq x y z
N MET A 1 16.91 -17.34 -11.72
CA MET A 1 16.76 -16.73 -10.39
C MET A 1 16.61 -15.23 -10.56
N LYS A 2 15.49 -14.65 -10.13
CA LYS A 2 15.21 -13.22 -10.25
C LYS A 2 15.45 -12.55 -8.90
N ARG A 3 15.97 -11.32 -8.89
CA ARG A 3 16.22 -10.54 -7.68
C ARG A 3 15.25 -9.37 -7.61
N LEU A 4 14.65 -9.17 -6.45
CA LEU A 4 13.70 -8.09 -6.20
C LEU A 4 14.18 -7.26 -5.00
N LEU A 5 14.34 -5.95 -5.19
CA LEU A 5 14.60 -5.01 -4.11
C LEU A 5 13.30 -4.28 -3.76
N ILE A 6 12.88 -4.40 -2.51
CA ILE A 6 11.73 -3.68 -1.95
C ILE A 6 12.28 -2.52 -1.12
N VAL A 7 12.11 -1.31 -1.65
CA VAL A 7 12.46 -0.06 -0.95
C VAL A 7 11.19 0.57 -0.41
N TYR A 8 11.16 0.86 0.89
CA TYR A 8 10.02 1.53 1.52
C TYR A 8 10.47 2.51 2.59
N TYR A 9 9.69 3.57 2.79
CA TYR A 9 9.92 4.56 3.83
C TYR A 9 9.03 4.25 5.04
N SER A 10 9.60 4.22 6.24
CA SER A 10 8.80 4.07 7.46
C SER A 10 9.44 4.79 8.64
N HIS A 11 8.62 5.58 9.34
CA HIS A 11 9.05 6.29 10.54
C HIS A 11 8.87 5.43 11.80
N TYR A 12 7.72 4.75 11.94
CA TYR A 12 7.36 3.97 13.12
C TYR A 12 7.01 2.50 12.83
N GLY A 13 7.30 2.00 11.62
CA GLY A 13 6.97 0.63 11.20
C GLY A 13 5.56 0.43 10.63
N ASP A 14 4.79 1.51 10.55
CA ASP A 14 3.45 1.61 9.95
C ASP A 14 3.40 1.12 8.50
N VAL A 15 4.35 1.57 7.68
CA VAL A 15 4.44 1.17 6.27
C VAL A 15 4.98 -0.26 6.12
N ASN A 16 5.75 -0.77 7.08
CA ASN A 16 6.35 -2.11 7.02
C ASN A 16 5.29 -3.21 6.87
N ARG A 17 4.22 -3.17 7.69
CA ARG A 17 3.12 -4.14 7.62
C ARG A 17 2.37 -4.08 6.30
N ALA A 18 2.14 -2.88 5.77
CA ALA A 18 1.48 -2.71 4.47
C ALA A 18 2.33 -3.31 3.35
N THR A 19 3.62 -2.97 3.30
CA THR A 19 4.56 -3.48 2.30
C THR A 19 4.64 -5.01 2.34
N GLN A 20 4.75 -5.61 3.54
CA GLN A 20 4.73 -7.07 3.70
C GLN A 20 3.44 -7.71 3.16
N SER A 21 2.28 -7.11 3.40
CA SER A 21 1.01 -7.64 2.90
C SER A 21 0.93 -7.60 1.37
N PHE A 22 1.43 -6.54 0.74
CA PHE A 22 1.45 -6.41 -0.72
C PHE A 22 2.41 -7.40 -1.39
N THR A 23 3.56 -7.68 -0.77
CA THR A 23 4.61 -8.48 -1.39
C THR A 23 4.61 -9.95 -0.95
N LYS A 24 3.68 -10.37 -0.09
CA LYS A 24 3.61 -11.75 0.44
C LYS A 24 3.56 -12.83 -0.64
N TYR A 25 2.92 -12.54 -1.77
CA TYR A 25 2.79 -13.48 -2.89
C TYR A 25 4.04 -13.58 -3.76
N LEU A 26 5.03 -12.71 -3.55
CA LEU A 26 6.30 -12.72 -4.27
C LEU A 26 7.34 -13.60 -3.58
N ASN A 27 7.04 -14.12 -2.38
CA ASN A 27 7.91 -15.02 -1.63
C ASN A 27 7.84 -16.45 -2.19
N ILE A 28 8.41 -16.63 -3.38
CA ILE A 28 8.48 -17.90 -4.10
C ILE A 28 9.95 -18.27 -4.38
N PRO A 29 10.31 -19.56 -4.52
CA PRO A 29 11.70 -20.01 -4.66
C PRO A 29 12.48 -19.36 -5.81
N GLU A 30 11.80 -18.88 -6.84
CA GLU A 30 12.37 -18.29 -8.03
C GLU A 30 12.82 -16.83 -7.84
N ILE A 31 12.37 -16.19 -6.74
CA ILE A 31 12.58 -14.78 -6.43
C ILE A 31 13.35 -14.65 -5.11
N GLU A 32 14.53 -14.04 -5.18
CA GLU A 32 15.28 -13.59 -4.02
C GLU A 32 14.85 -12.15 -3.68
N ILE A 33 14.30 -11.95 -2.48
CA ILE A 33 13.79 -10.65 -2.03
C ILE A 33 14.77 -9.99 -1.06
N HIS A 34 15.22 -8.78 -1.39
CA HIS A 34 15.95 -7.89 -0.50
C HIS A 34 15.06 -6.74 -0.04
N TRP A 35 15.26 -6.33 1.21
CA TRP A 35 14.47 -5.29 1.85
C TRP A 35 15.35 -4.13 2.26
N GLU A 36 14.93 -2.92 1.91
CA GLU A 36 15.59 -1.70 2.34
C GLU A 36 14.55 -0.73 2.91
N CYS A 37 14.66 -0.47 4.21
CA CYS A 37 13.82 0.50 4.90
C CYS A 37 14.57 1.83 4.96
N ILE A 38 14.07 2.83 4.25
CA ILE A 38 14.55 4.20 4.36
C ILE A 38 13.97 4.81 5.63
N LYS A 39 14.86 5.13 6.57
CA LYS A 39 14.52 5.85 7.79
C LYS A 39 14.65 7.36 7.58
N PRO A 40 13.86 8.17 8.29
CA PRO A 40 14.06 9.62 8.34
C PRO A 40 15.47 9.94 8.83
N LYS A 41 16.13 10.95 8.23
CA LYS A 41 17.41 11.46 8.74
C LYS A 41 17.27 12.29 10.02
N ALA A 42 16.07 12.83 10.25
CA ALA A 42 15.70 13.57 11.45
C ALA A 42 14.26 13.18 11.81
N ASP A 43 13.95 13.18 13.11
CA ASP A 43 12.58 12.98 13.56
C ASP A 43 11.69 14.03 12.90
N TYR A 44 10.67 13.57 12.19
CA TYR A 44 9.79 14.45 11.45
C TYR A 44 8.98 15.30 12.46
N PRO A 45 8.96 16.65 12.34
CA PRO A 45 8.31 17.51 13.31
C PRO A 45 6.80 17.28 13.30
N TYR A 46 6.34 16.58 14.32
CA TYR A 46 4.96 16.23 14.63
C TYR A 46 4.17 17.49 15.10
N PRO A 47 2.81 17.62 14.93
CA PRO A 47 1.83 16.53 14.82
C PRO A 47 1.00 16.47 13.53
N TYR A 48 1.15 15.35 12.82
CA TYR A 48 0.29 14.92 11.70
C TYR A 48 -1.02 14.24 12.12
N LYS A 49 -1.40 14.23 13.42
CA LYS A 49 -2.68 13.62 13.86
C LYS A 49 -3.90 14.16 13.09
N ILE A 50 -3.83 15.41 12.64
CA ILE A 50 -4.89 16.09 11.89
C ILE A 50 -4.77 15.84 10.37
N VAL A 51 -3.54 15.83 9.83
CA VAL A 51 -3.32 15.68 8.38
C VAL A 51 -3.38 14.22 7.96
N ALA A 52 -2.89 13.28 8.77
CA ALA A 52 -3.00 11.85 8.50
C ALA A 52 -4.44 11.35 8.60
N SER A 53 -5.24 11.86 9.55
CA SER A 53 -6.67 11.53 9.63
C SER A 53 -7.46 12.13 8.46
N HIS A 54 -7.18 13.36 8.05
CA HIS A 54 -7.78 13.95 6.84
C HIS A 54 -7.36 13.22 5.57
N LEU A 55 -6.07 12.89 5.41
CA LEU A 55 -5.60 12.16 4.24
C LEU A 55 -6.18 10.74 4.22
N LEU A 56 -6.17 10.00 5.33
CA LEU A 56 -6.77 8.67 5.42
C LEU A 56 -8.28 8.70 5.14
N ALA A 57 -9.01 9.70 5.65
CA ALA A 57 -10.44 9.86 5.33
C ALA A 57 -10.66 10.16 3.85
N THR A 58 -9.86 11.06 3.27
CA THR A 58 -9.96 11.45 1.86
C THR A 58 -9.59 10.29 0.94
N PHE A 59 -8.51 9.56 1.25
CA PHE A 59 -8.09 8.38 0.51
C PHE A 59 -9.10 7.25 0.68
N SER A 60 -9.60 6.96 1.89
CA SER A 60 -10.63 5.93 2.13
C SER A 60 -11.89 6.20 1.34
N HIS A 61 -12.38 7.45 1.33
CA HIS A 61 -13.56 7.82 0.55
C HIS A 61 -13.31 7.62 -0.95
N LYS A 62 -12.17 8.10 -1.48
CA LYS A 62 -11.83 7.98 -2.89
C LYS A 62 -11.64 6.53 -3.33
N TRP A 63 -10.95 5.71 -2.53
CA TRP A 63 -10.78 4.27 -2.77
C TRP A 63 -12.10 3.51 -2.68
N SER A 64 -13.00 3.89 -1.78
CA SER A 64 -14.34 3.28 -1.71
C SER A 64 -15.17 3.55 -2.96
N GLN A 65 -15.03 4.74 -3.56
CA GLN A 65 -15.70 5.07 -4.82
C GLN A 65 -15.08 4.32 -6.00
N VAL A 66 -13.75 4.24 -6.07
CA VAL A 66 -13.06 3.44 -7.09
C VAL A 66 -13.45 1.97 -7.00
N TYR A 67 -13.48 1.39 -5.80
CA TYR A 67 -13.87 0.00 -5.60
C TYR A 67 -15.35 -0.25 -5.96
N ARG A 68 -16.25 0.69 -5.64
CA ARG A 68 -17.66 0.60 -6.08
C ARG A 68 -17.80 0.75 -7.59
N GLY A 69 -17.07 1.66 -8.21
CA GLY A 69 -17.06 1.84 -9.66
C GLY A 69 -16.61 0.58 -10.38
N ILE A 70 -15.47 0.02 -9.97
CA ILE A 70 -14.96 -1.26 -10.49
C ILE A 70 -15.99 -2.37 -10.28
N LYS A 71 -16.56 -2.52 -9.07
CA LYS A 71 -17.55 -3.56 -8.79
C LYS A 71 -18.82 -3.43 -9.66
N ASN A 72 -19.30 -2.21 -9.89
CA ASN A 72 -20.48 -1.96 -10.71
C ASN A 72 -20.19 -2.21 -12.20
N GLU A 73 -19.03 -1.80 -12.69
CA GLU A 73 -18.60 -2.06 -14.07
C GLU A 73 -18.43 -3.56 -14.34
N PHE A 74 -17.91 -4.33 -13.38
CA PHE A 74 -17.89 -5.78 -13.47
C PHE A 74 -19.29 -6.43 -13.36
N ALA A 75 -20.19 -5.86 -12.56
CA ALA A 75 -21.57 -6.37 -12.44
C ALA A 75 -22.41 -6.09 -13.70
N GLU A 76 -22.28 -4.92 -14.31
CA GLU A 76 -22.96 -4.58 -15.57
C GLU A 76 -22.46 -5.42 -16.74
N ASN A 77 -21.15 -5.67 -16.82
CA ASN A 77 -20.57 -6.54 -17.83
C ASN A 77 -20.84 -8.04 -17.60
N ALA A 78 -21.17 -8.46 -16.38
CA ALA A 78 -21.56 -9.83 -16.06
C ALA A 78 -23.05 -10.13 -16.34
N ILE A 79 -23.89 -9.11 -16.52
CA ILE A 79 -25.32 -9.26 -16.87
C ILE A 79 -25.52 -9.33 -18.41
N LEU A 80 -24.50 -8.98 -19.20
CA LEU A 80 -24.50 -8.97 -20.66
C LEU A 80 -23.85 -10.22 -21.31
N LEU A 81 -23.47 -11.23 -20.51
CA LEU A 81 -23.00 -12.56 -20.94
C LEU A 81 -24.03 -13.63 -20.54
#